data_AF-A0A1X7CXL1-F1
#
_entry.id   AF-A0A1X7CXL1-F1
#
_cell.length_a   1.000
_cell.length_b   1.000
_cell.length_c   1.000
_cell.angle_alpha   90.00
_cell.angle_beta   90.00
_cell.angle_gamma   90.00
#
_symmetry.space_group_name_H-M   'P 1'
#
loop_
_entity.id
_entity.type
_entity.pdbx_description
1 polymer ?
#
loop_
_entity_poly.entity_id
_entity_poly.type
_entity_poly.pdbx_seq_one_letter_code
_entity_poly.pdbx_strand_id
1 'polypeptide(L)'
;MKFTQGSDGAWLLLSDRADTDGGPTPTTQVSDVDATDSAEDGGGEPEEDEGSKDAASGTAPLPGNSDDFGVKRMVRSRYNYGKMVSYANKYWKHPNSAYRTYGTDCTNFISQAMRAGGWVPHGAIAPRTNNRFWFYGSSTLITSYTWAAAENWYWFAKKHSQRTKILDNVWKMAKADVLQADWGRDNTIDHTMIVTKKYRGTPYLTYHTSNTHDKSLKKLLSDHPRAWWYAHRT
;
A
#
# COMPACT_ATOMS: atom_id res chain seq x y z
N MET A 1 21.20 -12.06 -26.32
CA MET A 1 21.00 -11.02 -27.36
C MET A 1 21.75 -11.47 -28.61
N LYS A 2 21.11 -11.52 -29.79
CA LYS A 2 21.76 -11.86 -31.06
C LYS A 2 21.66 -10.68 -32.02
N PHE A 3 22.75 -10.36 -32.70
CA PHE A 3 22.82 -9.34 -33.73
C PHE A 3 23.17 -9.99 -35.07
N THR A 4 22.68 -9.43 -36.17
CA THR A 4 23.18 -9.77 -37.51
C THR A 4 23.45 -8.49 -38.28
N GLN A 5 24.46 -8.53 -39.14
CA GLN A 5 24.88 -7.39 -39.95
C GLN A 5 24.19 -7.43 -41.32
N GLY A 6 23.58 -6.31 -41.73
CA GLY A 6 23.01 -6.15 -43.07
C GLY A 6 24.10 -5.97 -44.14
N SER A 7 23.76 -6.22 -45.40
CA SER A 7 24.70 -6.11 -46.55
C SER A 7 25.13 -4.68 -46.89
N ASP A 8 24.62 -3.67 -46.18
CA ASP A 8 24.99 -2.26 -46.23
C ASP A 8 25.85 -1.81 -45.02
N GLY A 9 26.24 -2.75 -44.15
CA GLY A 9 27.07 -2.46 -42.97
C GLY A 9 26.30 -1.88 -41.78
N ALA A 10 24.97 -1.72 -41.88
CA ALA A 10 24.14 -1.27 -40.77
C ALA A 10 23.82 -2.44 -39.81
N TRP A 11 23.88 -2.17 -38.51
CA TRP A 11 23.45 -3.08 -37.46
C TRP A 11 21.96 -2.88 -37.20
N LEU A 12 21.13 -3.85 -37.59
CA LEU A 12 19.68 -3.80 -37.38
C LEU A 12 19.26 -4.75 -36.27
N LEU A 13 18.42 -4.25 -35.36
CA LEU A 13 17.83 -4.99 -34.26
C LEU A 13 16.73 -5.90 -34.81
N LEU A 14 16.95 -7.22 -34.83
CA LEU A 14 16.04 -8.16 -35.53
C LEU A 14 14.81 -8.59 -34.72
N SER A 15 14.66 -8.16 -33.48
CA SER A 15 13.41 -8.29 -32.69
C SER A 15 13.58 -7.63 -31.32
N ASP A 16 12.55 -6.92 -30.86
CA ASP A 16 12.38 -6.46 -29.47
C ASP A 16 11.22 -7.19 -28.78
N ARG A 17 10.98 -8.47 -29.13
CA ARG A 17 10.05 -9.28 -28.35
C ARG A 17 10.59 -9.35 -26.93
N ALA A 18 9.95 -8.58 -26.04
CA ALA A 18 9.91 -8.91 -24.63
C ALA A 18 9.41 -10.34 -24.56
N ASP A 19 10.29 -11.21 -24.10
CA ASP A 19 9.97 -12.58 -23.76
C ASP A 19 8.99 -12.50 -22.58
N THR A 20 7.69 -12.38 -22.88
CA THR A 20 6.64 -12.68 -21.92
C THR A 20 6.40 -14.18 -21.98
N ASP A 21 7.45 -14.95 -21.74
CA ASP A 21 7.26 -16.29 -21.24
C ASP A 21 6.57 -16.11 -19.90
N GLY A 22 5.38 -16.69 -19.79
CA GLY A 22 4.48 -16.55 -18.65
C GLY A 22 5.16 -17.05 -17.38
N GLY A 23 5.94 -16.17 -16.76
CA GLY A 23 6.50 -16.38 -15.43
C GLY A 23 5.34 -16.66 -14.47
N PRO A 24 5.49 -17.63 -13.57
CA PRO A 24 4.39 -18.09 -12.75
C PRO A 24 3.79 -16.92 -11.98
N THR A 25 2.47 -16.80 -12.04
CA THR A 25 1.67 -16.01 -11.09
C THR A 25 2.22 -16.27 -9.69
N PRO A 26 2.56 -15.25 -8.87
CA PRO A 26 3.00 -15.50 -7.51
C PRO A 26 1.87 -16.24 -6.78
N THR A 27 2.11 -17.51 -6.48
CA THR A 27 1.24 -18.37 -5.68
C THR A 27 1.88 -18.47 -4.30
N THR A 28 1.13 -18.14 -3.25
CA THR A 28 1.54 -18.30 -1.84
C THR A 28 1.15 -19.67 -1.33
N GLN A 29 1.71 -20.71 -1.96
CA GLN A 29 1.73 -22.06 -1.42
C GLN A 29 3.13 -22.61 -1.66
N VAL A 30 3.95 -22.63 -0.60
CA VAL A 30 5.18 -23.41 -0.56
C VAL A 30 4.93 -24.58 0.37
N SER A 31 4.90 -25.78 -0.22
CA SER A 31 5.05 -27.05 0.46
C SER A 31 6.45 -27.18 1.05
N ASP A 32 6.50 -27.71 2.28
CA ASP A 32 7.65 -27.87 3.17
C ASP A 32 8.98 -28.26 2.49
N VAL A 33 10.06 -27.55 2.84
CA VAL A 33 11.28 -28.15 3.42
C VAL A 33 12.26 -27.09 3.96
N ASP A 34 12.61 -27.30 5.23
CA ASP A 34 13.76 -26.85 6.02
C ASP A 34 13.89 -25.39 6.50
N ALA A 35 14.06 -25.27 7.81
CA ALA A 35 13.82 -24.07 8.61
C ALA A 35 15.07 -23.20 8.78
N THR A 36 14.96 -21.91 8.47
CA THR A 36 15.66 -20.84 9.20
C THR A 36 14.73 -19.62 9.33
N ASP A 37 14.51 -19.19 10.57
CA ASP A 37 13.58 -18.16 11.06
C ASP A 37 13.32 -16.94 10.15
N SER A 38 12.38 -17.09 9.21
CA SER A 38 11.66 -15.97 8.59
C SER A 38 10.19 -16.17 8.90
N ALA A 39 9.75 -15.72 10.07
CA ALA A 39 8.33 -15.72 10.41
C ALA A 39 7.59 -14.82 9.42
N GLU A 40 6.90 -15.44 8.47
CA GLU A 40 5.84 -14.84 7.66
C GLU A 40 4.72 -14.37 8.60
N ASP A 41 4.89 -13.21 9.23
CA ASP A 41 3.88 -12.61 10.13
C ASP A 41 2.81 -11.87 9.30
N GLY A 42 2.40 -12.47 8.19
CA GLY A 42 1.34 -12.01 7.30
C GLY A 42 -0.02 -12.14 7.98
N GLY A 43 -0.24 -11.34 9.04
CA GLY A 43 -1.51 -11.08 9.70
C GLY A 43 -2.36 -12.31 10.03
N GLY A 44 -2.41 -12.70 11.31
CA GLY A 44 -3.41 -13.67 11.76
C GLY A 44 -4.85 -13.12 11.70
N GLU A 45 -5.81 -14.03 11.67
CA GLU A 45 -7.24 -13.70 11.64
C GLU A 45 -7.60 -12.76 12.82
N PRO A 46 -8.51 -11.79 12.58
CA PRO A 46 -9.05 -10.95 13.65
C PRO A 46 -9.60 -11.80 14.80
N GLU A 47 -9.32 -11.41 16.04
CA GLU A 47 -9.91 -12.07 17.23
C GLU A 47 -11.43 -11.86 17.34
N GLU A 48 -11.97 -10.83 16.69
CA GLU A 48 -13.38 -10.44 16.74
C GLU A 48 -13.98 -10.51 15.32
N ASP A 49 -15.25 -10.92 15.20
CA ASP A 49 -15.99 -10.79 13.94
C ASP A 49 -16.11 -9.31 13.57
N GLU A 50 -15.39 -8.92 12.53
CA GLU A 50 -15.35 -7.54 12.08
C GLU A 50 -16.58 -7.13 11.25
N GLY A 51 -17.41 -8.10 10.86
CA GLY A 51 -18.51 -7.92 9.92
C GLY A 51 -18.02 -7.71 8.49
N SER A 52 -18.88 -7.13 7.64
CA SER A 52 -18.56 -6.89 6.24
C SER A 52 -17.79 -5.58 6.03
N LYS A 53 -16.84 -5.58 5.09
CA LYS A 53 -16.17 -4.36 4.62
C LYS A 53 -17.14 -3.43 3.90
N ASP A 54 -16.81 -2.15 3.88
CA ASP A 54 -17.44 -1.18 2.98
C ASP A 54 -17.32 -1.63 1.51
N ALA A 55 -18.21 -1.16 0.64
CA ALA A 55 -18.10 -1.41 -0.79
C ALA A 55 -16.78 -0.88 -1.35
N ALA A 56 -16.18 -1.63 -2.28
CA ALA A 56 -14.97 -1.20 -2.98
C ALA A 56 -15.18 0.15 -3.69
N SER A 57 -14.16 0.99 -3.66
CA SER A 57 -14.13 2.29 -4.32
C SER A 57 -14.22 2.13 -5.85
N GLY A 58 -15.07 2.94 -6.48
CA GLY A 58 -15.17 3.01 -7.93
C GLY A 58 -13.87 3.46 -8.60
N THR A 59 -13.59 2.91 -9.77
CA THR A 59 -12.34 3.13 -10.52
C THR A 59 -12.51 3.97 -11.79
N ALA A 60 -13.74 4.33 -12.14
CA ALA A 60 -14.01 5.21 -13.28
C ALA A 60 -13.48 6.63 -13.02
N PRO A 61 -12.74 7.23 -13.97
CA PRO A 61 -12.28 8.63 -13.87
C PRO A 61 -13.44 9.60 -13.68
N LEU A 62 -13.22 10.67 -12.92
CA LEU A 62 -14.21 11.71 -12.69
C LEU A 62 -14.16 12.80 -13.78
N PRO A 63 -15.30 13.35 -14.21
CA PRO A 63 -15.33 14.49 -15.11
C PRO A 63 -14.77 15.74 -14.41
N GLY A 64 -13.90 16.49 -15.09
CA GLY A 64 -13.39 17.78 -14.59
C GLY A 64 -12.33 17.69 -13.49
N ASN A 65 -11.51 16.64 -13.49
CA ASN A 65 -10.37 16.48 -12.57
C ASN A 65 -9.51 17.75 -12.48
N SER A 66 -9.65 18.50 -11.38
CA SER A 66 -8.84 19.66 -11.09
C SER A 66 -7.45 19.24 -10.60
N ASP A 67 -6.46 20.09 -10.90
CA ASP A 67 -5.07 19.93 -10.44
C ASP A 67 -4.88 20.27 -8.97
N ASP A 68 -5.94 20.77 -8.31
CA ASP A 68 -5.89 21.01 -6.89
C ASP A 68 -5.64 19.69 -6.17
N PHE A 69 -4.62 19.72 -5.33
CA PHE A 69 -4.17 18.61 -4.52
C PHE A 69 -5.16 18.45 -3.35
N GLY A 70 -6.43 18.21 -3.70
CA GLY A 70 -7.64 18.57 -2.98
C GLY A 70 -7.38 18.96 -1.54
N VAL A 71 -7.56 20.24 -1.22
CA VAL A 71 -7.41 20.71 0.17
C VAL A 71 -8.37 19.92 1.05
N LYS A 72 -7.88 18.85 1.68
CA LYS A 72 -8.56 18.19 2.80
C LYS A 72 -8.88 19.30 3.75
N ARG A 73 -10.17 19.61 3.96
CA ARG A 73 -10.64 20.78 4.72
C ARG A 73 -9.68 21.04 5.89
N MET A 74 -8.74 21.98 5.70
CA MET A 74 -7.66 22.26 6.64
C MET A 74 -8.19 22.77 7.98
N VAL A 75 -9.48 23.12 8.00
CA VAL A 75 -10.17 23.81 9.07
C VAL A 75 -10.13 23.05 10.41
N ARG A 76 -9.71 21.77 10.48
CA ARG A 76 -9.52 21.03 11.76
C ARG A 76 -8.48 19.88 11.77
N SER A 77 -7.50 19.80 10.86
CA SER A 77 -6.65 18.59 10.85
C SER A 77 -5.66 18.53 12.02
N ARG A 78 -5.80 17.50 12.87
CA ARG A 78 -4.85 17.10 13.93
C ARG A 78 -3.53 16.53 13.35
N TYR A 79 -3.47 16.27 12.04
CA TYR A 79 -2.37 15.57 11.38
C TYR A 79 -1.59 16.45 10.40
N ASN A 80 -0.30 16.18 10.29
CA ASN A 80 0.59 16.83 9.34
C ASN A 80 0.78 15.94 8.10
N TYR A 81 -0.10 16.11 7.12
CA TYR A 81 -0.05 15.37 5.85
C TYR A 81 1.23 15.63 5.05
N GLY A 82 1.83 16.81 5.20
CA GLY A 82 3.13 17.13 4.60
C GLY A 82 4.22 16.19 5.11
N LYS A 83 4.29 15.99 6.43
CA LYS A 83 5.25 15.06 7.06
C LYS A 83 5.02 13.60 6.66
N MET A 84 3.77 13.16 6.48
CA MET A 84 3.48 11.81 5.96
C MET A 84 4.08 11.61 4.56
N VAL A 85 3.86 12.58 3.67
CA VAL A 85 4.39 12.54 2.30
C VAL A 85 5.91 12.68 2.28
N SER A 86 6.48 13.59 3.07
CA SER A 86 7.93 13.74 3.19
C SER A 86 8.59 12.47 3.71
N TYR A 87 7.94 11.76 4.66
CA TYR A 87 8.40 10.46 5.13
C TYR A 87 8.44 9.44 3.99
N ALA A 88 7.31 9.28 3.28
CA ALA A 88 7.20 8.32 2.20
C ALA A 88 8.20 8.61 1.07
N ASN A 89 8.34 9.87 0.67
CA ASN A 89 9.32 10.31 -0.33
C ASN A 89 10.78 10.12 0.10
N LYS A 90 11.06 10.11 1.41
CA LYS A 90 12.42 9.90 1.91
C LYS A 90 12.79 8.42 1.95
N TYR A 91 11.87 7.57 2.40
CA TYR A 91 12.18 6.18 2.76
C TYR A 91 11.72 5.13 1.74
N TRP A 92 11.08 5.52 0.62
CA TRP A 92 10.56 4.57 -0.38
C TRP A 92 11.60 3.58 -0.93
N LYS A 93 12.88 3.99 -1.04
CA LYS A 93 13.97 3.19 -1.61
C LYS A 93 14.79 2.49 -0.54
N HIS A 94 15.06 3.20 0.54
CA HIS A 94 15.89 2.74 1.64
C HIS A 94 15.05 2.79 2.91
N PRO A 95 14.65 1.63 3.46
CA PRO A 95 13.86 1.57 4.67
C PRO A 95 14.50 2.36 5.81
N ASN A 96 13.65 2.94 6.66
CA ASN A 96 14.12 3.71 7.80
C ASN A 96 14.73 2.77 8.85
N SER A 97 16.03 2.90 9.11
CA SER A 97 16.76 2.06 10.08
C SER A 97 16.27 2.19 11.53
N ALA A 98 15.47 3.20 11.86
CA ALA A 98 14.79 3.30 13.15
C ALA A 98 13.65 2.25 13.30
N TYR A 99 13.29 1.58 12.21
CA TYR A 99 12.27 0.54 12.17
C TYR A 99 12.83 -0.74 11.55
N ARG A 100 12.38 -1.87 12.09
CA ARG A 100 12.48 -3.20 11.48
C ARG A 100 11.81 -3.21 10.10
N THR A 101 12.40 -3.97 9.19
CA THR A 101 11.83 -4.30 7.87
C THR A 101 11.22 -5.70 7.95
N TYR A 102 10.07 -5.89 7.32
CA TYR A 102 9.39 -7.19 7.22
C TYR A 102 9.49 -7.75 5.80
N GLY A 103 9.26 -9.06 5.61
CA GLY A 103 9.19 -9.65 4.26
C GLY A 103 8.09 -9.00 3.39
N THR A 104 6.93 -8.72 4.00
CA THR A 104 5.86 -7.91 3.43
C THR A 104 5.80 -6.56 4.15
N ASP A 105 6.49 -5.55 3.62
CA ASP A 105 6.74 -4.29 4.34
C ASP A 105 5.74 -3.16 4.04
N CYS A 106 4.75 -3.41 3.17
CA CYS A 106 3.87 -2.36 2.68
C CYS A 106 3.17 -1.59 3.81
N THR A 107 2.50 -2.29 4.73
CA THR A 107 1.77 -1.65 5.83
C THR A 107 2.71 -1.09 6.90
N ASN A 108 3.84 -1.74 7.18
CA ASN A 108 4.86 -1.19 8.09
C ASN A 108 5.33 0.20 7.60
N PHE A 109 5.65 0.32 6.32
CA PHE A 109 6.00 1.60 5.70
C PHE A 109 4.88 2.65 5.81
N ILE A 110 3.62 2.26 5.54
CA ILE A 110 2.48 3.18 5.67
C ILE A 110 2.28 3.60 7.12
N SER A 111 2.36 2.69 8.09
CA SER A 111 2.25 3.00 9.52
C SER A 111 3.33 3.97 9.99
N GLN A 112 4.57 3.82 9.49
CA GLN A 112 5.64 4.77 9.76
C GLN A 112 5.34 6.16 9.18
N ALA A 113 4.83 6.23 7.95
CA ALA A 113 4.41 7.49 7.33
C ALA A 113 3.28 8.16 8.12
N MET A 114 2.26 7.39 8.54
CA MET A 114 1.17 7.87 9.38
C MET A 114 1.69 8.41 10.73
N ARG A 115 2.61 7.68 11.38
CA ARG A 115 3.25 8.11 12.64
C ARG A 115 4.02 9.42 12.47
N ALA A 116 4.79 9.57 11.39
CA ALA A 116 5.51 10.80 11.08
C ALA A 116 4.57 12.01 10.90
N GLY A 117 3.34 11.75 10.43
CA GLY A 117 2.26 12.72 10.33
C GLY A 117 1.50 13.03 11.62
N GLY A 118 1.83 12.38 12.74
CA GLY A 118 1.20 12.63 14.04
C GLY A 118 0.15 11.59 14.47
N TRP A 119 0.07 10.44 13.80
CA TRP A 119 -0.67 9.31 14.38
C TRP A 119 0.06 8.82 15.64
N VAL A 120 -0.66 8.80 16.75
CA VAL A 120 -0.17 8.28 18.03
C VAL A 120 -0.57 6.82 18.20
N PRO A 121 0.18 6.02 18.98
CA PRO A 121 -0.26 4.70 19.38
C PRO A 121 -1.68 4.72 19.98
N HIS A 122 -2.42 3.65 19.78
CA HIS A 122 -3.79 3.51 20.27
C HIS A 122 -4.01 2.10 20.82
N GLY A 123 -4.76 2.00 21.92
CA GLY A 123 -5.04 0.71 22.56
C GLY A 123 -3.98 0.26 23.56
N ALA A 124 -4.01 -1.04 23.87
CA ALA A 124 -3.06 -1.72 24.75
C ALA A 124 -1.94 -2.40 23.93
N ILE A 125 -0.87 -2.83 24.61
CA ILE A 125 0.27 -3.53 23.99
C ILE A 125 -0.01 -5.03 23.80
N ALA A 126 -1.12 -5.54 24.34
CA ALA A 126 -1.54 -6.94 24.18
C ALA A 126 -3.08 -7.09 24.27
N PRO A 127 -3.68 -8.08 23.57
CA PRO A 127 -3.01 -8.95 22.59
C PRO A 127 -2.74 -8.20 21.26
N ARG A 128 -1.60 -8.51 20.60
CA ARG A 128 -1.12 -7.78 19.39
C ARG A 128 -2.01 -7.98 18.16
N THR A 129 -2.83 -9.03 18.17
CA THR A 129 -3.82 -9.49 17.19
C THR A 129 -5.08 -8.62 17.18
N ASN A 130 -5.37 -7.90 18.28
CA ASN A 130 -6.60 -7.12 18.38
C ASN A 130 -6.55 -5.88 17.46
N ASN A 131 -7.50 -5.79 16.53
CA ASN A 131 -7.58 -4.71 15.54
C ASN A 131 -7.90 -3.33 16.13
N ARG A 132 -8.27 -3.24 17.41
CA ARG A 132 -8.42 -1.97 18.12
C ARG A 132 -7.06 -1.34 18.43
N PHE A 133 -5.98 -2.11 18.41
CA PHE A 133 -4.68 -1.65 18.89
C PHE A 133 -3.73 -1.39 17.73
N TRP A 134 -3.08 -0.23 17.74
CA TRP A 134 -2.07 0.15 16.76
C TRP A 134 -0.86 0.72 17.48
N PHE A 135 0.23 -0.05 17.48
CA PHE A 135 1.47 0.30 18.15
C PHE A 135 2.67 -0.43 17.54
N TYR A 136 3.83 0.18 17.72
CA TYR A 136 5.13 -0.38 17.34
C TYR A 136 5.94 -0.66 18.60
N GLY A 137 6.15 -1.93 18.95
CA GLY A 137 6.95 -2.30 20.13
C GLY A 137 8.43 -2.51 19.80
N SER A 138 9.18 -3.05 20.77
CA SER A 138 10.62 -3.30 20.61
C SER A 138 10.96 -4.58 19.83
N SER A 139 10.01 -5.50 19.64
CA SER A 139 10.17 -6.70 18.80
C SER A 139 8.91 -6.98 17.97
N THR A 140 9.00 -7.92 17.03
CA THR A 140 7.87 -8.36 16.19
C THR A 140 6.71 -8.92 17.03
N LEU A 141 7.03 -9.72 18.05
CA LEU A 141 6.04 -10.33 18.96
C LEU A 141 5.26 -9.30 19.80
N ILE A 142 5.71 -8.06 19.85
CA ILE A 142 5.07 -6.93 20.54
C ILE A 142 4.83 -5.77 19.58
N THR A 143 4.64 -6.06 18.29
CA THR A 143 4.12 -5.11 17.31
C THR A 143 2.71 -5.55 16.93
N SER A 144 1.75 -4.63 16.94
CA SER A 144 0.36 -4.94 16.59
C SER A 144 0.26 -5.37 15.12
N TYR A 145 -0.65 -6.29 14.80
CA TYR A 145 -0.95 -6.63 13.40
C TYR A 145 -1.41 -5.42 12.60
N THR A 146 -2.20 -4.53 13.19
CA THR A 146 -2.64 -3.29 12.52
C THR A 146 -1.47 -2.37 12.11
N TRP A 147 -0.26 -2.55 12.68
CA TRP A 147 0.93 -1.79 12.28
C TRP A 147 1.57 -2.36 11.01
N ALA A 148 1.57 -3.68 10.83
CA ALA A 148 2.35 -4.37 9.80
C ALA A 148 1.54 -5.21 8.80
N ALA A 149 0.26 -5.47 9.05
CA ALA A 149 -0.63 -6.29 8.21
C ALA A 149 -1.76 -5.43 7.60
N ALA A 150 -1.96 -5.54 6.28
CA ALA A 150 -2.82 -4.66 5.51
C ALA A 150 -4.31 -4.81 5.88
N GLU A 151 -4.79 -6.04 6.00
CA GLU A 151 -6.15 -6.37 6.44
C GLU A 151 -6.46 -5.77 7.83
N ASN A 152 -5.60 -6.01 8.83
CA ASN A 152 -5.79 -5.47 10.18
C ASN A 152 -5.74 -3.93 10.20
N TRP A 153 -4.92 -3.31 9.34
CA TRP A 153 -4.85 -1.85 9.22
C TRP A 153 -6.17 -1.25 8.75
N TYR A 154 -6.89 -1.90 7.82
CA TYR A 154 -8.21 -1.46 7.36
C TYR A 154 -9.18 -1.31 8.54
N TRP A 155 -9.33 -2.39 9.32
CA TRP A 155 -10.25 -2.42 10.46
C TRP A 155 -9.87 -1.39 11.52
N PHE A 156 -8.58 -1.30 11.85
CA PHE A 156 -8.10 -0.28 12.76
C PHE A 156 -8.41 1.14 12.26
N ALA A 157 -7.98 1.47 11.04
CA ALA A 157 -8.02 2.82 10.51
C ALA A 157 -9.45 3.30 10.25
N LYS A 158 -10.35 2.41 9.82
CA LYS A 158 -11.72 2.76 9.46
C LYS A 158 -12.72 2.52 10.60
N LYS A 159 -12.70 1.36 11.24
CA LYS A 159 -13.73 0.94 12.20
C LYS A 159 -13.38 1.35 13.62
N HIS A 160 -12.20 0.96 14.11
CA HIS A 160 -11.87 1.08 15.54
C HIS A 160 -11.36 2.47 15.92
N SER A 161 -10.43 3.04 15.16
CA SER A 161 -9.85 4.36 15.44
C SER A 161 -10.61 5.51 14.77
N GLN A 162 -11.38 5.21 13.72
CA GLN A 162 -12.10 6.18 12.89
C GLN A 162 -11.21 7.31 12.36
N ARG A 163 -9.90 7.07 12.23
CA ARG A 163 -8.93 8.04 11.69
C ARG A 163 -9.08 8.23 10.19
N THR A 164 -9.77 7.31 9.53
CA THR A 164 -10.00 7.36 8.08
C THR A 164 -11.46 7.14 7.72
N LYS A 165 -11.82 7.55 6.50
CA LYS A 165 -13.12 7.28 5.89
C LYS A 165 -12.93 6.69 4.50
N ILE A 166 -13.71 5.68 4.14
CA ILE A 166 -13.70 5.13 2.78
C ILE A 166 -14.28 6.16 1.82
N LEU A 167 -13.58 6.35 0.70
CA LEU A 167 -14.02 7.13 -0.44
C LEU A 167 -14.75 6.21 -1.41
N ASP A 168 -15.84 6.70 -1.98
CA ASP A 168 -16.61 6.01 -3.01
C ASP A 168 -15.87 5.88 -4.35
N ASN A 169 -14.78 6.61 -4.56
CA ASN A 169 -14.01 6.58 -5.80
C ASN A 169 -12.52 6.92 -5.59
N VAL A 170 -11.62 6.13 -6.16
CA VAL A 170 -10.16 6.27 -6.02
C VAL A 170 -9.60 7.59 -6.58
N TRP A 171 -10.29 8.21 -7.52
CA TRP A 171 -9.86 9.48 -8.12
C TRP A 171 -10.08 10.69 -7.21
N LYS A 172 -10.89 10.54 -6.15
CA LYS A 172 -11.10 11.55 -5.09
C LYS A 172 -9.97 11.60 -4.07
N MET A 173 -8.99 10.71 -4.18
CA MET A 173 -7.85 10.69 -3.27
C MET A 173 -7.05 12.00 -3.36
N ALA A 174 -6.56 12.41 -2.20
CA ALA A 174 -5.75 13.60 -1.97
C ALA A 174 -4.45 13.22 -1.24
N LYS A 175 -3.67 14.24 -0.87
CA LYS A 175 -2.37 14.07 -0.21
C LYS A 175 -2.45 13.22 1.04
N ALA A 176 -1.54 12.25 1.16
CA ALA A 176 -1.46 11.31 2.27
C ALA A 176 -2.72 10.45 2.51
N ASP A 177 -3.63 10.38 1.53
CA ASP A 177 -4.65 9.33 1.51
C ASP A 177 -3.98 7.97 1.27
N VAL A 178 -4.58 6.92 1.81
CA VAL A 178 -4.08 5.55 1.72
C VAL A 178 -4.96 4.76 0.76
N LEU A 179 -4.35 4.03 -0.18
CA LEU A 179 -5.04 3.12 -1.08
C LEU A 179 -4.71 1.70 -0.67
N GLN A 180 -5.73 0.92 -0.36
CA GLN A 180 -5.61 -0.50 -0.11
C GLN A 180 -6.14 -1.29 -1.30
N ALA A 181 -5.53 -2.44 -1.55
CA ALA A 181 -5.90 -3.32 -2.64
C ALA A 181 -6.05 -4.75 -2.15
N ASP A 182 -7.15 -5.35 -2.59
CA ASP A 182 -7.41 -6.78 -2.59
C ASP A 182 -7.23 -7.24 -4.04
N TRP A 183 -6.11 -7.91 -4.31
CA TRP A 183 -5.72 -8.34 -5.64
C TRP A 183 -6.58 -9.51 -6.13
N GLY A 184 -6.94 -10.42 -5.21
CA GLY A 184 -7.66 -11.66 -5.49
C GLY A 184 -9.18 -11.52 -5.58
N ARG A 185 -9.75 -10.42 -5.08
CA ARG A 185 -11.18 -10.28 -4.74
C ARG A 185 -11.68 -11.39 -3.82
N ASP A 186 -10.85 -11.81 -2.89
CA ASP A 186 -11.21 -12.81 -1.88
C ASP A 186 -11.66 -12.17 -0.56
N ASN A 187 -11.84 -10.84 -0.56
CA ASN A 187 -12.21 -10.03 0.58
C ASN A 187 -11.10 -9.92 1.63
N THR A 188 -9.84 -10.21 1.26
CA THR A 188 -8.65 -9.98 2.08
C THR A 188 -7.78 -8.90 1.45
N ILE A 189 -7.37 -7.90 2.23
CA ILE A 189 -6.51 -6.84 1.71
C ILE A 189 -5.06 -7.31 1.70
N ASP A 190 -4.45 -7.32 0.52
CA ASP A 190 -3.08 -7.73 0.29
C ASP A 190 -2.06 -6.59 0.43
N HIS A 191 -2.48 -5.37 0.09
CA HIS A 191 -1.52 -4.28 -0.14
C HIS A 191 -2.01 -2.91 0.30
N THR A 192 -1.09 -2.11 0.82
CA THR A 192 -1.35 -0.75 1.32
C THR A 192 -0.34 0.24 0.72
N MET A 193 -0.84 1.35 0.18
CA MET A 193 -0.05 2.38 -0.50
C MET A 193 -0.46 3.79 -0.04
N ILE A 194 0.42 4.79 -0.16
CA ILE A 194 0.11 6.19 0.19
C ILE A 194 0.24 7.13 -1.00
N VAL A 195 -0.68 8.09 -1.11
CA VAL A 195 -0.61 9.17 -2.10
C VAL A 195 0.43 10.21 -1.69
N THR A 196 1.51 10.27 -2.48
CA THR A 196 2.62 11.22 -2.31
C THR A 196 2.53 12.40 -3.27
N LYS A 197 1.91 12.19 -4.43
CA LYS A 197 1.81 13.20 -5.49
C LYS A 197 0.44 13.14 -6.18
N LYS A 198 -0.03 14.29 -6.69
CA LYS A 198 -1.17 14.42 -7.59
C LYS A 198 -0.74 15.34 -8.72
N TYR A 199 -0.92 14.88 -9.95
CA TYR A 199 -0.53 15.63 -11.14
C TYR A 199 -1.60 15.45 -12.21
N ARG A 200 -2.12 16.56 -12.75
CA ARG A 200 -3.18 16.55 -13.76
C ARG A 200 -4.41 15.77 -13.29
N GLY A 201 -4.81 16.03 -12.03
CA GLY A 201 -5.83 15.31 -11.27
C GLY A 201 -5.59 13.82 -11.01
N THR A 202 -4.45 13.24 -11.45
CA THR A 202 -4.13 11.82 -11.26
C THR A 202 -3.34 11.62 -9.96
N PRO A 203 -3.78 10.78 -9.01
CA PRO A 203 -3.00 10.40 -7.85
C PRO A 203 -1.79 9.51 -8.20
N TYR A 204 -0.70 9.66 -7.46
CA TYR A 204 0.55 8.91 -7.57
C TYR A 204 0.88 8.34 -6.19
N LEU A 205 1.18 7.04 -6.17
CA LEU A 205 1.26 6.21 -4.99
C LEU A 205 2.70 5.74 -4.75
N THR A 206 3.11 5.70 -3.49
CA THR A 206 4.43 5.22 -3.04
C THR A 206 4.23 4.10 -2.01
N TYR A 207 5.04 3.03 -2.08
CA TYR A 207 4.88 1.82 -1.25
C TYR A 207 6.10 0.87 -1.30
N HIS A 208 6.19 -0.09 -0.36
CA HIS A 208 7.32 -1.02 -0.19
C HIS A 208 7.11 -2.42 -0.79
N THR A 209 6.42 -2.53 -1.92
CA THR A 209 6.47 -3.72 -2.78
C THR A 209 7.26 -3.33 -4.02
N SER A 210 8.39 -4.01 -4.24
CA SER A 210 9.41 -3.62 -5.22
C SER A 210 9.96 -2.20 -5.03
N ASN A 211 9.82 -1.60 -3.84
CA ASN A 211 10.24 -0.22 -3.51
C ASN A 211 9.81 0.80 -4.57
N THR A 212 8.52 1.11 -4.60
CA THR A 212 7.91 1.90 -5.67
C THR A 212 7.69 3.36 -5.25
N HIS A 213 8.16 4.30 -6.07
CA HIS A 213 7.95 5.75 -5.88
C HIS A 213 7.02 6.32 -6.95
N ASP A 214 6.01 7.08 -6.53
CA ASP A 214 5.10 7.82 -7.40
C ASP A 214 4.62 6.99 -8.61
N LYS A 215 4.09 5.77 -8.37
CA LYS A 215 3.40 5.02 -9.42
C LYS A 215 2.01 5.61 -9.64
N SER A 216 1.69 5.97 -10.88
CA SER A 216 0.39 6.57 -11.19
C SER A 216 -0.76 5.60 -10.89
N LEU A 217 -1.87 6.13 -10.37
CA LEU A 217 -3.10 5.37 -10.17
C LEU A 217 -3.58 4.72 -11.48
N LYS A 218 -3.45 5.42 -12.62
CA LYS A 218 -3.76 4.86 -13.95
C LYS A 218 -3.04 3.55 -14.22
N LYS A 219 -1.73 3.51 -13.95
CA LYS A 219 -0.92 2.31 -14.14
C LYS A 219 -1.33 1.20 -13.17
N LEU A 220 -1.59 1.52 -11.90
CA LEU A 220 -2.08 0.55 -10.92
C LEU A 220 -3.41 -0.09 -11.34
N LEU A 221 -4.37 0.72 -11.78
CA LEU A 221 -5.67 0.24 -12.26
C LEU A 221 -5.53 -0.62 -13.53
N SER A 222 -4.61 -0.26 -14.42
CA SER A 222 -4.32 -1.04 -15.63
C SER A 222 -3.61 -2.36 -15.33
N ASP A 223 -2.72 -2.38 -14.34
CA ASP A 223 -1.96 -3.58 -13.95
C ASP A 223 -2.83 -4.57 -13.18
N HIS A 224 -3.84 -4.07 -12.47
CA HIS A 224 -4.73 -4.87 -11.62
C HIS A 224 -6.22 -4.57 -11.93
N PRO A 225 -6.70 -4.88 -13.15
CA PRO A 225 -8.06 -4.56 -13.58
C PRO A 225 -9.15 -5.30 -12.80
N ARG A 226 -8.76 -6.41 -12.15
CA ARG A 226 -9.63 -7.25 -11.34
C ARG A 226 -9.51 -6.99 -9.85
N ALA A 227 -8.69 -6.06 -9.37
CA ALA A 227 -8.61 -5.82 -7.93
C ALA A 227 -9.91 -5.19 -7.37
N TRP A 228 -10.13 -5.34 -6.07
CA TRP A 228 -10.94 -4.42 -5.29
C TRP A 228 -10.05 -3.38 -4.61
N TRP A 229 -10.54 -2.14 -4.59
CA TRP A 229 -9.78 -0.99 -4.11
C TRP A 229 -10.52 -0.36 -2.95
N TYR A 230 -9.80 -0.01 -1.89
CA TYR A 230 -10.33 0.69 -0.74
C TYR A 230 -9.54 1.98 -0.54
N ALA A 231 -10.10 3.10 -0.97
CA ALA A 231 -9.46 4.40 -0.83
C ALA A 231 -9.83 5.04 0.51
N HIS A 232 -8.84 5.25 1.38
CA HIS A 232 -8.99 5.85 2.70
C HIS A 232 -8.63 7.34 2.67
N ARG A 233 -9.61 8.19 2.99
CA ARG A 233 -9.40 9.60 3.33
C ARG A 233 -8.83 9.70 4.75
N THR A 234 -7.56 10.12 4.88
CA THR A 234 -6.90 10.40 6.18
C THR A 234 -7.08 11.85 6.65
#